data_AF-A0A950DUD0-F1
#
_entry.id   AF-A0A950DUD0-F1
#
_cell.length_a   1.000
_cell.length_b   1.000
_cell.length_c   1.000
_cell.angle_alpha   90.00
_cell.angle_beta   90.00
_cell.angle_gamma   90.00
#
_symmetry.space_group_name_H-M   'P 1'
#
loop_
_entity.id
_entity.type
_entity.pdbx_description
1 polymer ?
#
loop_
_entity_poly.entity_id
_entity_poly.type
_entity_poly.pdbx_seq_one_letter_code
_entity_poly.pdbx_strand_id
1 'polypeptide(L)'
;MATPADVDEYIDVAQPAAQPLLREFRRLIRAAVPEASERISYGMPTYDYRGQRLVLFSAAKKHVSVYALVHIDHAVPEELAGNVEHR
;
A
#
# COMPACT_ATOMS: atom_id res chain seq x y z
N MET A 1 -19.83 -6.24 2.21
CA MET A 1 -19.20 -4.95 2.56
C MET A 1 -18.90 -4.24 1.25
N ALA A 2 -19.30 -2.99 1.09
CA ALA A 2 -19.02 -2.23 -0.12
C ALA A 2 -17.50 -1.98 -0.22
N THR A 3 -16.96 -2.04 -1.44
CA THR A 3 -15.60 -1.59 -1.71
C THR A 3 -15.58 -0.07 -1.61
N PRO A 4 -14.75 0.55 -0.76
CA PRO A 4 -14.66 1.99 -0.68
C PRO A 4 -14.23 2.58 -2.03
N ALA A 5 -14.80 3.73 -2.39
CA ALA A 5 -14.55 4.39 -3.66
C ALA A 5 -13.14 4.99 -3.72
N ASP A 6 -12.64 5.47 -2.57
CA ASP A 6 -11.34 6.10 -2.43
C ASP A 6 -10.73 5.86 -1.04
N VAL A 7 -9.54 6.45 -0.83
CA VAL A 7 -8.79 6.29 0.43
C VAL A 7 -9.42 7.08 1.58
N ASP A 8 -10.12 8.18 1.31
CA ASP A 8 -10.83 8.93 2.34
C ASP A 8 -11.97 8.07 2.91
N GLU A 9 -12.80 7.50 2.04
CA GLU A 9 -13.88 6.60 2.45
C GLU A 9 -13.34 5.37 3.19
N TYR A 10 -12.23 4.78 2.70
CA TYR A 10 -11.58 3.66 3.39
C TYR A 10 -11.19 4.01 4.84
N ILE A 11 -10.60 5.19 5.05
CA ILE A 11 -10.18 5.64 6.38
C ILE A 11 -11.39 5.94 7.25
N ASP A 12 -12.42 6.57 6.71
CA ASP A 12 -13.61 6.97 7.47
C ASP A 12 -14.40 5.76 8.01
N VAL A 13 -14.46 4.66 7.23
CA VAL A 13 -15.12 3.42 7.65
C VAL A 13 -14.22 2.48 8.47
N ALA A 14 -12.92 2.77 8.56
CA ALA A 14 -12.00 1.99 9.38
C ALA A 14 -12.29 2.18 10.88
N GLN A 15 -11.78 1.26 11.71
CA GLN A 15 -11.95 1.36 13.16
C GLN A 15 -11.39 2.70 13.67
N PRO A 16 -12.09 3.40 14.59
CA PRO A 16 -11.66 4.72 15.06
C PRO A 16 -10.21 4.77 15.57
N ALA A 17 -9.74 3.69 16.20
CA ALA A 17 -8.37 3.59 16.68
C ALA A 17 -7.30 3.53 15.56
N ALA A 18 -7.66 3.05 14.36
CA ALA A 18 -6.75 2.96 13.23
C ALA A 18 -6.71 4.24 12.38
N GLN A 19 -7.80 5.02 12.34
CA GLN A 19 -7.92 6.19 11.45
C GLN A 19 -6.76 7.19 11.58
N PRO A 20 -6.30 7.57 12.79
CA PRO A 20 -5.19 8.51 12.93
C PRO A 20 -3.90 7.98 12.28
N LEU A 21 -3.61 6.69 12.48
CA LEU A 21 -2.42 6.04 11.91
C LEU A 21 -2.51 5.92 10.39
N LEU A 22 -3.68 5.58 9.85
CA LEU A 22 -3.90 5.50 8.40
C LEU A 22 -3.74 6.87 7.72
N ARG A 23 -4.28 7.94 8.33
CA ARG A 23 -4.12 9.31 7.81
C ARG A 23 -2.66 9.74 7.82
N GLU A 24 -1.94 9.42 8.89
CA GLU A 24 -0.52 9.71 8.99
C GLU A 24 0.30 8.95 7.93
N PHE A 25 -0.01 7.67 7.72
CA PHE A 25 0.63 6.88 6.66
C PHE A 25 0.40 7.46 5.27
N ARG A 26 -0.85 7.80 4.93
CA ARG A 26 -1.20 8.48 3.67
C ARG A 26 -0.43 9.79 3.52
N ARG A 27 -0.34 10.61 4.57
CA ARG A 27 0.39 11.87 4.56
C ARG A 27 1.87 11.65 4.29
N LEU A 28 2.50 10.69 4.95
CA LEU A 28 3.92 10.36 4.78
C LEU A 28 4.21 9.87 3.36
N ILE A 29 3.38 8.99 2.80
CA ILE A 29 3.55 8.50 1.42
C ILE A 29 3.47 9.66 0.43
N ARG A 30 2.45 10.51 0.54
CA ARG A 30 2.26 11.66 -0.37
C ARG A 30 3.34 12.73 -0.23
N ALA A 31 3.95 12.86 0.95
CA ALA A 31 5.08 13.75 1.17
C ALA A 31 6.40 13.18 0.61
N ALA A 32 6.61 11.88 0.75
CA ALA A 32 7.82 11.21 0.29
C ALA A 32 7.85 11.00 -1.22
N VAL A 33 6.70 10.70 -1.83
CA VAL A 33 6.56 10.45 -3.27
C VAL A 33 5.31 11.17 -3.80
N PRO A 34 5.38 12.49 -4.02
CA PRO A 34 4.23 13.30 -4.45
C PRO A 34 3.61 12.88 -5.79
N GLU A 35 4.39 12.23 -6.66
CA GLU A 35 3.95 11.77 -7.97
C GLU A 35 3.32 10.36 -7.93
N ALA A 36 3.26 9.72 -6.76
CA ALA A 36 2.58 8.44 -6.61
C ALA A 36 1.06 8.61 -6.83
N SER A 37 0.46 7.75 -7.63
CA SER A 37 -0.97 7.72 -7.84
C SER A 37 -1.66 6.89 -6.76
N GLU A 38 -2.67 7.49 -6.13
CA GLU A 38 -3.47 6.88 -5.08
C GLU A 38 -4.72 6.24 -5.66
N ARG A 39 -5.03 4.99 -5.25
CA ARG A 39 -6.23 4.25 -5.65
C ARG A 39 -6.65 3.22 -4.60
N ILE A 40 -7.85 2.67 -4.75
CA ILE A 40 -8.27 1.46 -4.06
C ILE A 40 -8.00 0.24 -4.94
N SER A 41 -7.27 -0.75 -4.41
CA SER A 41 -7.05 -2.05 -5.03
C SER A 41 -7.18 -3.14 -3.98
N TYR A 42 -7.85 -4.25 -4.30
CA TYR A 42 -8.16 -5.31 -3.34
C TYR A 42 -8.88 -4.80 -2.06
N GLY A 43 -9.66 -3.72 -2.20
CA GLY A 43 -10.34 -3.07 -1.07
C GLY A 43 -9.42 -2.32 -0.11
N MET A 44 -8.19 -1.99 -0.52
CA MET A 44 -7.18 -1.33 0.32
C MET A 44 -6.55 -0.13 -0.42
N PRO A 45 -6.15 0.93 0.32
CA PRO A 45 -5.31 1.99 -0.18
C PRO A 45 -4.03 1.46 -0.81
N THR A 46 -3.78 1.89 -2.04
CA THR A 46 -2.69 1.41 -2.89
C THR A 46 -2.06 2.60 -3.61
N TYR A 47 -0.74 2.64 -3.61
CA TYR A 47 0.05 3.69 -4.25
C TYR A 47 0.92 3.08 -5.33
N ASP A 48 0.76 3.59 -6.55
CA ASP A 48 1.58 3.21 -7.69
C ASP A 48 2.53 4.37 -8.04
N TYR A 49 3.78 4.06 -8.37
CA TYR A 49 4.79 5.03 -8.82
C TYR A 49 5.39 4.54 -10.13
N ARG A 50 5.42 5.40 -11.16
CA ARG A 50 5.96 5.07 -12.50
C ARG A 50 5.40 3.78 -13.11
N GLY A 51 4.11 3.50 -12.89
CA GLY A 51 3.44 2.32 -13.43
C GLY A 51 3.65 1.04 -12.63
N GLN A 52 4.40 1.09 -11.53
CA GLN A 52 4.67 -0.02 -10.63
C GLN A 52 4.04 0.20 -9.26
N ARG A 53 3.64 -0.88 -8.59
CA ARG A 53 3.05 -0.80 -7.25
C ARG A 53 4.12 -0.53 -6.22
N LEU A 54 4.01 0.57 -5.48
CA LEU A 54 5.01 0.97 -4.49
C LEU A 54 4.66 0.44 -3.10
N VAL A 55 3.46 0.79 -2.62
CA VAL A 55 3.03 0.45 -1.25
C VAL A 55 1.53 0.31 -1.18
N LEU A 56 1.08 -0.62 -0.34
CA LEU A 56 -0.31 -0.73 0.10
C LEU A 56 -0.34 -0.72 1.63
N PHE A 57 -1.46 -0.32 2.21
CA PHE A 57 -1.68 -0.50 3.64
C PHE A 57 -3.13 -0.84 3.93
N SER A 58 -3.36 -1.48 5.08
CA SER A 58 -4.70 -1.87 5.50
C SER A 58 -4.88 -1.83 7.00
N ALA A 59 -6.13 -1.64 7.43
CA ALA A 59 -6.53 -1.69 8.82
C ALA A 59 -7.02 -3.09 9.21
N ALA A 60 -6.41 -3.66 10.23
CA ALA A 60 -6.89 -4.84 10.93
C ALA A 60 -7.44 -4.46 12.31
N LYS A 61 -8.04 -5.41 13.02
CA LYS A 61 -8.70 -5.17 14.32
C LYS A 61 -7.78 -4.59 15.41
N LYS A 62 -6.48 -4.79 15.31
CA LYS A 62 -5.50 -4.42 16.35
C LYS A 62 -4.23 -3.77 15.81
N HIS A 63 -4.11 -3.61 14.50
CA HIS A 63 -2.91 -3.11 13.85
C HIS A 63 -3.24 -2.54 12.47
N VAL A 64 -2.29 -1.79 11.92
CA VAL A 64 -2.24 -1.41 10.50
C VAL A 64 -1.14 -2.22 9.85
N SER A 65 -1.46 -2.88 8.75
CA SER A 65 -0.49 -3.62 7.94
C SER A 65 0.03 -2.73 6.83
N VAL A 66 1.32 -2.84 6.52
CA VAL A 66 1.99 -2.09 5.45
C VAL A 66 2.71 -3.09 4.58
N TYR A 67 2.46 -3.01 3.28
CA TYR A 67 3.02 -3.88 2.27
C TYR A 67 3.87 -3.02 1.34
N ALA A 68 5.17 -2.97 1.61
CA ALA A 68 6.13 -2.33 0.73
C ALA A 68 6.55 -3.33 -0.36
N LEU A 69 6.40 -2.95 -1.62
CA LEU A 69 6.84 -3.77 -2.73
C LEU A 69 8.19 -3.25 -3.21
N VAL A 70 9.13 -4.17 -3.35
CA VAL A 70 10.46 -3.89 -3.89
C VAL A 70 10.48 -4.39 -5.32
N HIS A 71 10.75 -3.48 -6.26
CA HIS A 71 11.04 -3.85 -7.64
C HIS A 71 12.55 -3.99 -7.76
N ILE A 72 13.00 -5.16 -8.19
CA ILE A 72 14.42 -5.44 -8.39
C ILE A 72 14.67 -5.31 -9.89
N ASP A 73 15.25 -4.18 -10.32
CA ASP A 73 15.60 -3.91 -11.73
C ASP A 73 16.83 -4.69 -12.21
N HIS A 74 17.49 -5.41 -11.30
CA HIS A 74 18.68 -6.22 -11.58
C HIS A 74 18.36 -7.72 -11.50
N ALA A 75 19.25 -8.54 -12.06
CA ALA A 75 19.18 -9.98 -11.90
C ALA A 75 19.03 -10.31 -10.41
N VAL A 76 17.95 -11.02 -10.08
CA VAL A 76 17.74 -11.58 -8.74
C VAL A 76 19.02 -12.36 -8.39
N PRO A 77 19.67 -12.09 -7.23
CA PRO A 77 20.85 -12.84 -6.82
C PRO A 77 20.56 -14.33 -6.93
N GLU A 78 21.51 -15.12 -7.45
CA GLU A 78 21.30 -16.55 -7.73
C GLU A 78 20.76 -17.30 -6.50
N GLU A 79 21.19 -16.89 -5.30
CA GLU A 79 20.75 -17.41 -4.00
C GLU A 79 19.25 -17.22 -3.72
N LEU A 80 18.64 -16.21 -4.34
CA LEU A 80 17.21 -15.89 -4.22
C LEU A 80 16.39 -16.39 -5.42
N ALA A 81 17.03 -16.84 -6.50
CA ALA A 81 16.33 -17.25 -7.73
C ALA A 81 15.33 -18.40 -7.50
N GLY A 82 15.60 -19.31 -6.57
CA GLY A 82 14.67 -20.38 -6.18
C GLY A 82 13.44 -19.92 -5.38
N ASN A 83 13.44 -18.67 -4.90
CA ASN A 83 12.39 -18.10 -4.05
C ASN A 83 11.61 -16.97 -4.75
N VAL A 84 11.95 -16.64 -6.00
CA VAL A 84 11.28 -15.58 -6.77
C VAL A 84 10.55 -16.21 -7.96
N GLU A 85 9.23 -16.34 -7.84
CA GLU A 85 8.38 -16.77 -8.95
C GLU A 85 8.20 -15.57 -9.90
N HIS A 86 8.73 -15.67 -11.13
CA HIS A 86 8.42 -14.70 -12.19
C HIS A 86 6.98 -14.93 -12.65
N ARG A 87 6.10 -13.96 -12.41
CA ARG A 87 4.74 -13.91 -12.97
C ARG A 87 4.64 -12.83 -14.03
#